data_AF-A0A1Q3T8A6-F1
#
_entry.id   AF-A0A1Q3T8A6-F1
#
_cell.length_a   1.000
_cell.length_b   1.000
_cell.length_c   1.000
_cell.angle_alpha   90.00
_cell.angle_beta   90.00
_cell.angle_gamma   90.00
#
_symmetry.space_group_name_H-M   'P 1'
#
loop_
_entity.id
_entity.type
_entity.pdbx_description
1 polymer ?
#
loop_
_entity_poly.entity_id
_entity_poly.type
_entity_poly.pdbx_seq_one_letter_code
_entity_poly.pdbx_strand_id
1 'polypeptide(L)'
;MAKKRSNRSRFVGLRFTQEEFDKIEERIKTTTTPRISEYIRRVLLNKPLTVGLRNKSLDDFMAEMILLRTELNHIGNNFNQAVKKLNTLSELPEFRKWLIAYEADRQILLNKIGTIKEKINQISDEWLQ
;
A
#
# COMPACT_ATOMS: atom_id res chain seq x y z
N MET A 1 4.11 0.38 -37.37
CA MET A 1 2.86 0.82 -38.04
C MET A 1 1.83 1.18 -36.99
N ALA A 2 1.44 2.45 -36.89
CA ALA A 2 0.51 2.94 -35.87
C ALA A 2 -0.92 2.42 -36.13
N LYS A 3 -1.46 1.64 -35.19
CA LYS A 3 -2.84 1.13 -35.26
C LYS A 3 -3.80 2.32 -35.22
N LYS A 4 -4.44 2.63 -36.35
CA LYS A 4 -5.51 3.64 -36.45
C LYS A 4 -6.58 3.30 -35.41
N ARG A 5 -6.85 4.20 -34.45
CA ARG A 5 -7.93 4.03 -33.47
C ARG A 5 -9.26 4.06 -34.22
N SER A 6 -9.78 2.89 -34.56
CA SER A 6 -11.12 2.76 -35.14
C SER A 6 -12.14 3.05 -34.04
N ASN A 7 -12.92 4.11 -34.21
CA ASN A 7 -14.05 4.41 -33.33
C ASN A 7 -15.10 3.30 -33.44
N ARG A 8 -15.67 2.90 -32.30
CA ARG A 8 -16.69 1.85 -32.23
C ARG A 8 -17.98 2.39 -32.88
N SER A 9 -18.35 1.83 -34.02
CA SER A 9 -19.47 2.33 -34.84
C SER A 9 -20.72 1.44 -34.80
N ARG A 10 -20.63 0.21 -34.27
CA ARG A 10 -21.76 -0.72 -34.21
C ARG A 10 -22.24 -0.92 -32.77
N PHE A 11 -23.55 -0.78 -32.58
CA PHE A 11 -24.25 -1.07 -31.34
C PHE A 11 -24.88 -2.46 -31.40
N VAL A 12 -24.79 -3.22 -30.31
CA VAL A 12 -25.46 -4.51 -30.14
C VAL A 12 -26.33 -4.41 -28.90
N GLY A 13 -27.65 -4.46 -29.08
CA GLY A 13 -28.62 -4.49 -27.99
C GLY A 13 -28.90 -5.93 -27.57
N LEU A 14 -28.76 -6.22 -26.29
CA LEU A 14 -29.11 -7.50 -25.68
C LEU A 14 -30.13 -7.24 -24.58
N ARG A 15 -31.13 -8.11 -24.44
CA ARG A 15 -32.06 -8.10 -23.32
C ARG A 15 -31.67 -9.22 -22.37
N PHE A 16 -31.60 -8.90 -21.09
CA PHE A 16 -31.36 -9.85 -20.01
C PHE A 16 -32.61 -9.89 -19.14
N THR A 17 -32.90 -11.06 -18.60
CA THR A 17 -33.76 -11.18 -17.42
C THR A 17 -33.05 -10.61 -16.19
N GLN A 18 -33.81 -10.30 -15.13
CA GLN A 18 -33.22 -9.75 -13.90
C GLN A 18 -32.16 -10.69 -13.31
N GLU A 19 -32.45 -11.99 -13.22
CA GLU A 19 -31.53 -12.99 -12.67
C GLU A 19 -30.23 -13.13 -13.47
N GLU A 20 -30.30 -12.99 -14.80
CA GLU A 20 -29.12 -13.00 -15.66
C GLU A 20 -28.27 -11.75 -15.45
N PHE A 21 -28.92 -10.59 -15.26
CA PHE A 21 -28.24 -9.34 -15.01
C PHE A 21 -27.55 -9.33 -13.65
N ASP A 22 -28.20 -9.84 -12.60
CA ASP A 22 -27.63 -9.92 -11.25
C ASP A 22 -26.37 -10.79 -11.24
N LYS A 23 -26.38 -11.94 -11.95
CA LYS A 23 -25.19 -12.80 -12.11
C LYS A 23 -24.05 -12.09 -12.83
N ILE A 24 -24.35 -11.21 -13.78
CA ILE A 24 -23.34 -10.40 -14.48
C ILE A 24 -22.75 -9.36 -13.53
N GLU A 25 -23.58 -8.68 -12.73
CA GLU A 25 -23.12 -7.71 -11.74
C GLU A 25 -22.22 -8.33 -10.67
N GLU A 26 -22.59 -9.50 -10.14
CA GLU A 26 -21.76 -10.22 -9.18
C GLU A 26 -20.39 -10.57 -9.75
N ARG A 27 -20.33 -11.04 -11.00
CA ARG A 27 -19.06 -11.33 -11.67
C ARG A 27 -18.27 -10.07 -11.97
N ILE A 28 -18.91 -8.93 -12.25
CA ILE A 28 -18.20 -7.66 -12.47
C ILE A 28 -17.50 -7.22 -11.18
N LYS A 29 -18.17 -7.36 -10.03
CA LYS A 29 -17.61 -7.00 -8.71
C LYS A 29 -16.34 -7.77 -8.37
N THR A 30 -16.16 -8.98 -8.90
CA THR A 30 -14.94 -9.78 -8.70
C THR A 30 -13.84 -9.50 -9.70
N THR A 31 -14.11 -8.72 -10.75
CA THR A 31 -13.10 -8.35 -11.76
C THR A 31 -12.51 -6.96 -11.53
N THR A 32 -11.33 -6.73 -12.09
CA THR A 32 -10.68 -5.41 -12.13
C THR A 32 -11.37 -4.38 -13.03
N THR A 33 -12.49 -4.73 -13.68
CA THR A 33 -13.16 -3.85 -14.65
C THR A 33 -14.49 -3.34 -14.10
N PRO A 34 -14.61 -2.05 -13.72
CA PRO A 34 -15.84 -1.52 -13.11
C PRO A 34 -16.98 -1.26 -14.11
N ARG A 35 -16.74 -1.42 -15.42
CA ARG A 35 -17.72 -1.10 -16.48
C ARG A 35 -18.29 -2.37 -17.11
N ILE A 36 -19.62 -2.51 -17.04
CA ILE A 36 -20.38 -3.61 -17.67
C ILE A 36 -20.03 -3.79 -19.15
N SER A 37 -20.01 -2.70 -19.92
CA SER A 37 -19.71 -2.74 -21.36
C SER A 37 -18.29 -3.19 -21.69
N GLU A 38 -17.36 -3.04 -20.75
CA GLU A 38 -15.98 -3.49 -20.91
C GLU A 38 -15.82 -4.94 -20.46
N TYR A 39 -16.46 -5.33 -19.36
CA TYR A 39 -16.54 -6.72 -18.92
C TYR A 39 -17.15 -7.62 -19.99
N ILE A 40 -18.35 -7.30 -20.49
CA ILE A 40 -19.02 -8.07 -21.55
C ILE A 40 -18.14 -8.16 -22.80
N ARG A 41 -17.46 -7.07 -23.18
CA ARG A 41 -16.57 -7.07 -24.34
C ARG A 41 -15.35 -7.97 -24.13
N ARG A 42 -14.78 -8.00 -22.93
CA ARG A 42 -13.62 -8.85 -22.62
C ARG A 42 -14.02 -10.32 -22.64
N VAL A 43 -15.19 -10.67 -22.07
CA VAL A 43 -15.78 -12.01 -22.15
C VAL A 43 -16.02 -12.41 -23.61
N LEU A 44 -16.73 -11.60 -24.40
CA LEU A 44 -17.08 -11.91 -25.79
C LEU A 44 -15.86 -12.01 -26.72
N LEU A 45 -14.78 -11.29 -26.42
CA LEU A 45 -13.56 -11.28 -27.24
C LEU A 45 -12.45 -12.18 -26.66
N ASN A 46 -12.77 -13.06 -25.70
CA ASN A 46 -11.82 -13.94 -25.00
C ASN A 46 -10.55 -13.20 -24.55
N LYS A 47 -10.69 -11.95 -24.10
CA LYS A 47 -9.58 -11.18 -23.56
C LYS A 47 -9.38 -11.59 -22.10
N PRO A 48 -8.13 -11.70 -21.62
CA PRO A 48 -7.87 -12.03 -20.23
C PRO A 48 -8.58 -11.04 -19.31
N LEU A 49 -9.45 -11.58 -18.47
CA LEU A 49 -10.03 -10.89 -17.33
C LEU A 49 -9.15 -11.21 -16.15
N THR A 50 -8.35 -10.23 -15.71
CA THR A 50 -7.65 -10.35 -14.43
C THR A 50 -8.71 -10.23 -13.34
N VAL A 51 -9.11 -11.37 -12.78
CA VAL A 51 -9.90 -11.43 -11.55
C VAL A 51 -8.96 -10.91 -10.47
N GLY A 52 -9.10 -9.63 -10.14
CA GLY A 52 -8.35 -9.04 -9.05
C GLY A 52 -8.93 -9.63 -7.78
N LEU A 53 -8.29 -10.66 -7.24
CA LEU A 53 -8.58 -11.10 -5.88
C LEU A 53 -8.09 -9.99 -4.94
N ARG A 54 -8.83 -8.89 -4.84
CA ARG A 54 -8.55 -7.80 -3.92
C ARG A 54 -8.81 -8.36 -2.53
N ASN A 55 -7.75 -8.84 -1.89
CA ASN A 55 -7.83 -9.39 -0.57
C ASN A 55 -8.03 -8.22 0.41
N LYS A 56 -9.29 -7.96 0.77
CA LYS A 56 -9.65 -6.87 1.68
C LYS A 56 -8.89 -6.95 3.00
N SER A 57 -8.65 -8.16 3.51
CA SER A 57 -7.82 -8.36 4.71
C SER A 57 -6.39 -7.86 4.53
N LEU A 58 -5.87 -7.87 3.30
CA LEU A 58 -4.53 -7.42 2.96
C LEU A 58 -4.47 -5.90 2.82
N ASP A 59 -5.50 -5.28 2.24
CA ASP A 59 -5.63 -3.82 2.20
C ASP A 59 -5.75 -3.23 3.61
N ASP A 60 -6.55 -3.86 4.47
CA ASP A 60 -6.73 -3.46 5.86
C ASP A 60 -5.40 -3.61 6.63
N PHE A 61 -4.66 -4.71 6.39
CA PHE A 61 -3.31 -4.89 6.95
C PHE A 61 -2.33 -3.80 6.48
N MET A 62 -2.32 -3.47 5.18
CA MET A 62 -1.45 -2.42 4.64
C MET A 62 -1.76 -1.03 5.21
N ALA A 63 -3.04 -0.73 5.44
CA ALA A 63 -3.45 0.52 6.07
C ALA A 63 -2.89 0.65 7.49
N GLU A 64 -3.00 -0.40 8.30
CA GLU A 64 -2.44 -0.45 9.66
C GLU A 64 -0.91 -0.31 9.65
N MET A 65 -0.22 -0.96 8.72
CA MET A 65 1.25 -0.85 8.62
C MET A 65 1.73 0.56 8.22
N ILE A 66 0.97 1.27 7.38
CA ILE A 66 1.27 2.66 7.01
C ILE A 66 1.12 3.61 8.21
N LEU A 67 0.10 3.40 9.04
CA LEU A 67 -0.10 4.16 10.27
C LEU A 67 1.06 3.92 11.24
N LEU A 68 1.40 2.66 11.48
CA LEU A 68 2.48 2.27 12.39
C LEU A 68 3.84 2.85 11.95
N ARG A 69 4.12 2.87 10.64
CA ARG A 69 5.31 3.55 10.08
C ARG A 69 5.33 5.05 10.39
N THR A 70 4.17 5.71 10.34
CA THR A 70 4.06 7.14 10.58
C THR A 70 4.30 7.47 12.05
N GLU A 71 3.70 6.68 12.95
CA GLU A 71 3.94 6.79 14.39
C GLU A 71 5.42 6.60 14.75
N LEU A 72 6.08 5.61 14.16
CA LEU A 72 7.52 5.39 14.36
C LEU A 72 8.38 6.58 13.91
N ASN A 73 8.03 7.23 12.80
CA ASN A 73 8.73 8.45 12.36
C ASN A 73 8.55 9.59 13.37
N HIS A 74 7.35 9.75 13.94
CA HIS A 74 7.11 10.75 14.98
C HIS A 74 7.93 10.47 16.25
N ILE A 75 7.98 9.21 16.69
CA ILE A 75 8.80 8.80 17.84
C ILE A 75 10.28 9.11 17.59
N GLY A 76 10.80 8.75 16.40
CA GLY A 76 12.18 9.05 16.02
C GLY A 76 12.49 10.56 16.01
N ASN A 77 11.56 11.38 15.55
CA ASN A 77 11.71 12.84 15.55
C ASN A 77 11.70 13.43 16.96
N ASN A 78 10.78 13.00 17.82
CA ASN A 78 10.71 13.44 19.22
C ASN A 78 11.98 13.05 19.98
N PHE A 79 12.45 11.84 19.73
CA PHE A 79 13.70 11.34 20.26
C PHE A 79 14.89 12.21 19.83
N ASN A 80 14.98 12.54 18.53
CA ASN A 80 16.06 13.38 18.01
C ASN A 80 16.05 14.79 18.62
N GLN A 81 14.87 15.31 18.97
CA GLN A 81 14.75 16.58 19.70
C GLN A 81 15.22 16.47 21.15
N ALA A 82 14.89 15.38 21.84
CA ALA A 82 15.36 15.13 23.20
C ALA A 82 16.90 15.08 23.25
N VAL A 83 17.52 14.36 22.31
CA VAL A 83 18.98 14.31 22.16
C VAL A 83 19.58 15.70 21.93
N LYS A 84 19.00 16.51 21.04
CA LYS A 84 19.48 17.88 20.78
C LYS A 84 19.44 18.76 22.03
N LYS A 85 18.36 18.69 22.81
CA LYS A 85 18.23 19.41 24.10
C LYS A 85 19.24 18.91 25.15
N LEU A 86 19.56 17.62 25.09
CA LEU A 86 20.49 16.99 26.01
C LEU A 86 21.95 17.39 25.70
N ASN A 87 22.30 17.53 24.42
CA ASN A 87 23.59 18.07 23.97
C ASN A 87 23.83 19.52 24.44
N THR A 88 22.77 20.33 24.58
CA THR A 88 22.87 21.70 25.11
C THR A 88 23.05 21.80 26.63
N LEU A 89 22.96 20.69 27.38
CA LEU A 89 23.06 20.65 28.85
C LEU A 89 24.39 20.04 29.36
N SER A 90 25.40 19.96 28.51
CA SER A 90 26.56 19.06 28.62
C SER A 90 27.68 19.46 29.62
N GLU A 91 27.40 20.29 30.62
CA GLU A 91 28.44 20.80 31.55
C GLU A 91 28.78 19.86 32.73
N LEU A 92 28.15 18.69 32.87
CA LEU A 92 28.40 17.77 34.00
C LEU A 92 29.33 16.59 33.64
N PRO A 93 30.41 16.32 34.40
CA PRO A 93 31.40 15.27 34.07
C PRO A 93 30.87 13.83 34.11
N GLU A 94 30.01 13.46 35.08
CA GLU A 94 29.36 12.13 35.10
C GLU A 94 28.39 11.92 33.92
N PHE A 95 27.92 13.00 33.30
CA PHE A 95 26.92 12.99 32.24
C PHE A 95 27.45 12.40 30.92
N ARG A 96 28.75 12.56 30.63
CA ARG A 96 29.37 12.06 29.39
C ARG A 96 29.31 10.53 29.27
N LYS A 97 29.46 9.80 30.38
CA LYS A 97 29.39 8.33 30.36
C LYS A 97 27.96 7.85 30.09
N TRP A 98 26.97 8.50 30.70
CA TRP A 98 25.56 8.19 30.47
C TRP A 98 25.13 8.55 29.05
N LEU A 99 25.63 9.66 28.50
CA LEU A 99 25.40 10.10 27.13
C LEU A 99 25.88 9.08 26.09
N ILE A 100 27.08 8.53 26.26
CA ILE A 100 27.64 7.54 25.33
C ILE A 100 26.80 6.25 25.33
N ALA A 101 26.38 5.77 26.51
CA ALA A 101 25.52 4.59 26.60
C ALA A 101 24.13 4.84 25.98
N TYR A 102 23.55 6.00 26.27
CA TYR A 102 22.27 6.43 25.68
C TYR A 102 22.35 6.57 24.15
N GLU A 103 23.48 7.06 23.61
CA GLU A 103 23.68 7.20 22.16
C GLU A 103 23.84 5.85 21.46
N ALA A 104 24.41 4.85 22.14
CA ALA A 104 24.45 3.47 21.65
C ALA A 104 23.06 2.82 21.63
N ASP A 105 22.29 2.91 22.71
CA ASP A 105 20.92 2.38 22.81
C ASP A 105 19.99 3.06 21.80
N ARG A 106 20.17 4.37 21.60
CA ARG A 106 19.52 5.15 20.54
C ARG A 106 19.77 4.57 19.16
N GLN A 107 21.03 4.29 18.83
CA GLN A 107 21.38 3.81 17.50
C GLN A 107 20.77 2.43 17.24
N ILE A 108 20.72 1.58 18.28
CA ILE A 108 20.05 0.28 18.23
C ILE A 108 18.54 0.44 17.97
N LEU A 109 17.88 1.36 18.68
CA LEU A 109 16.46 1.64 18.48
C LEU A 109 16.16 2.13 17.06
N LEU A 110 16.94 3.10 16.56
CA LEU A 110 16.78 3.64 15.21
C LEU A 110 17.04 2.57 14.14
N ASN A 111 18.04 1.72 14.33
CA ASN A 111 18.31 0.61 13.41
C ASN A 111 17.14 -0.40 13.40
N LYS A 112 16.59 -0.77 14.56
CA LYS A 112 15.42 -1.66 14.62
C LYS A 112 14.20 -1.06 13.94
N ILE A 113 13.97 0.24 14.10
CA ILE A 113 12.90 0.96 13.39
C ILE A 113 13.14 0.91 11.87
N GLY A 114 14.38 1.11 11.43
CA GLY A 114 14.77 0.98 10.02
C GLY A 114 14.46 -0.42 9.46
N THR A 115 14.86 -1.48 10.18
CA THR A 115 14.58 -2.87 9.78
C THR A 115 13.08 -3.16 9.67
N ILE A 116 12.27 -2.66 10.61
CA ILE A 116 10.81 -2.79 10.54
C ILE A 116 10.27 -2.12 9.28
N LYS A 117 10.75 -0.90 8.98
CA LYS A 117 10.35 -0.16 7.78
C LYS A 117 10.74 -0.89 6.48
N GLU A 118 11.93 -1.47 6.42
CA GLU A 118 12.39 -2.26 5.28
C GLU A 118 11.54 -3.52 5.08
N LYS A 119 11.20 -4.22 6.16
CA LYS A 119 10.32 -5.39 6.09
C LYS A 119 8.92 -5.05 5.59
N ILE A 120 8.39 -3.90 6.03
CA ILE A 120 7.11 -3.39 5.53
C ILE A 120 7.18 -3.11 4.02
N ASN A 121 8.25 -2.46 3.56
CA ASN A 121 8.40 -2.13 2.15
C ASN A 121 8.61 -3.39 1.29
N GLN A 122 9.40 -4.37 1.73
CA GLN A 122 9.59 -5.65 1.03
C GLN A 122 8.26 -6.37 0.81
N ILE A 123 7.44 -6.44 1.86
CA ILE A 123 6.10 -7.01 1.78
C ILE A 123 5.29 -6.18 0.77
N SER A 124 5.23 -4.86 0.91
CA SER A 124 4.50 -3.98 -0.02
C SER A 124 4.90 -4.16 -1.49
N ASP A 125 6.20 -4.34 -1.78
CA ASP A 125 6.72 -4.47 -3.13
C ASP A 125 6.42 -5.84 -3.76
N GLU A 126 6.47 -6.92 -2.96
CA GLU A 126 6.07 -8.27 -3.40
C GLU A 126 4.56 -8.35 -3.73
N TRP A 127 3.74 -7.50 -3.12
CA TRP A 127 2.29 -7.50 -3.33
C TRP A 127 1.79 -6.57 -4.45
N LEU A 128 2.61 -5.61 -4.90
CA LEU A 128 2.28 -4.71 -6.03
C LEU A 128 2.71 -5.28 -7.40
N GLN A 129 3.34 -6.46 -7.44
CA GLN A 129 3.63 -7.25 -8.65
C GLN A 129 2.46 -8.17 -9.01
#